data_AF-L5KW93-F1
#
_entry.id   AF-L5KW93-F1
#
_cell.length_a   1.000
_cell.length_b   1.000
_cell.length_c   1.000
_cell.angle_alpha   90.00
_cell.angle_beta   90.00
_cell.angle_gamma   90.00
#
_symmetry.space_group_name_H-M   'P 1'
#
loop_
_entity.id
_entity.type
_entity.pdbx_description
1 polymer ?
#
loop_
_entity_poly.entity_id
_entity_poly.type
_entity_poly.pdbx_seq_one_letter_code
_entity_poly.pdbx_strand_id
1 'polypeptide(L)'
;MPIGHFWRGLPGDISAAYERQDGRFVFFKGDRYWLFREANLEPGYPQPLASYGLGIPYDRIDTAIWWEPTGHTFFFQEDRYWRFNEETQRGDPGYPKPISIWQGIPVSPKGAFLSNDAAYTYFYKGTKYWKFDNERMRMEPGYPKSILRDFMGCQEYVEPGPRWPDVARPPFNPDGGAEPGAGGDSQEGDEGHEAGPGTGEGDSGAGKDGGSRVVVQMEEVTRTVNMVMVLVPPLLLLLFILGLTYALVQMQRKGAPRMLLYCKRSLQEWV
;
A
#
# COMPACT_ATOMS: atom_id res chain seq x y z
N MET A 1 -10.70 16.03 -5.94
CA MET A 1 -9.83 17.18 -6.28
C MET A 1 -9.57 17.13 -7.77
N PRO A 2 -9.74 18.21 -8.56
CA PRO A 2 -9.51 18.17 -10.00
C PRO A 2 -8.03 17.88 -10.31
N ILE A 3 -7.76 17.02 -11.30
CA ILE A 3 -6.40 16.58 -11.63
C ILE A 3 -5.46 17.75 -11.97
N GLY A 4 -5.95 18.72 -12.74
CA GLY A 4 -5.21 19.92 -13.15
C GLY A 4 -4.84 20.90 -12.03
N HIS A 5 -5.35 20.71 -10.79
CA HIS A 5 -4.91 21.51 -9.64
C HIS A 5 -3.55 21.04 -9.11
N PHE A 6 -3.25 19.74 -9.21
CA PHE A 6 -1.93 19.20 -8.88
C PHE A 6 -1.05 19.18 -10.14
N TRP A 7 -1.54 18.54 -11.20
CA TRP A 7 -0.87 18.41 -12.49
C TRP A 7 -1.21 19.61 -13.39
N ARG A 8 -0.64 20.78 -13.08
CA ARG A 8 -0.96 22.03 -13.82
C ARG A 8 -0.68 21.88 -15.32
N GLY A 9 -1.69 22.14 -16.14
CA GLY A 9 -1.63 21.99 -17.60
C GLY A 9 -2.05 20.60 -18.13
N LEU A 10 -2.31 19.63 -17.24
CA LEU A 10 -2.91 18.35 -17.62
C LEU A 10 -4.45 18.49 -17.71
N PRO A 11 -5.10 18.03 -18.80
CA PRO A 11 -6.55 18.01 -18.89
C PRO A 11 -7.17 16.96 -17.95
N GLY A 12 -8.47 17.07 -17.70
CA GLY A 12 -9.27 15.95 -17.22
C GLY A 12 -9.30 14.81 -18.24
N ASP A 13 -9.83 13.65 -17.85
CA ASP A 13 -10.19 12.54 -18.73
C ASP A 13 -9.02 12.06 -19.61
N ILE A 14 -7.84 11.91 -18.98
CA ILE A 14 -6.69 11.18 -19.53
C ILE A 14 -7.04 9.71 -19.77
N SER A 15 -6.47 9.09 -20.79
CA SER A 15 -6.72 7.68 -21.14
C SER A 15 -5.76 6.72 -20.43
N ALA A 16 -4.51 7.13 -20.23
CA ALA A 16 -3.48 6.33 -19.56
C ALA A 16 -2.43 7.23 -18.89
N ALA A 17 -1.77 6.71 -17.86
CA ALA A 17 -0.61 7.32 -17.22
C ALA A 17 0.37 6.23 -16.74
N TYR A 18 1.66 6.53 -16.77
CA TYR A 18 2.70 5.68 -16.17
C TYR A 18 3.97 6.48 -15.84
N GLU A 19 4.83 5.89 -15.01
CA GLU A 19 6.16 6.39 -14.69
C GLU A 19 7.20 5.66 -15.55
N ARG A 20 8.14 6.42 -16.14
CA ARG A 20 9.27 5.86 -16.90
C ARG A 20 10.44 5.50 -15.97
N GLN A 21 11.40 4.74 -16.51
CA GLN A 21 12.69 4.45 -15.86
C GLN A 21 13.50 5.69 -15.40
N ASP A 22 13.23 6.88 -15.95
CA ASP A 22 13.88 8.14 -15.57
C ASP A 22 13.11 8.95 -14.51
N GLY A 23 12.07 8.38 -13.91
CA GLY A 23 11.22 9.01 -12.90
C GLY A 23 10.28 10.10 -13.46
N ARG A 24 10.15 10.23 -14.79
CA ARG A 24 9.17 11.15 -15.40
C ARG A 24 7.83 10.46 -15.59
N PHE A 25 6.77 11.22 -15.33
CA PHE A 25 5.39 10.78 -15.51
C PHE A 25 4.91 11.14 -16.91
N VAL A 26 4.41 10.16 -17.64
CA VAL A 26 3.78 10.34 -18.94
C VAL A 26 2.28 10.21 -18.78
N PHE A 27 1.53 11.14 -19.36
CA PHE A 27 0.08 11.08 -19.44
C PHE A 27 -0.34 11.12 -20.90
N PHE A 28 -1.32 10.30 -21.26
CA PHE A 28 -1.89 10.22 -22.60
C PHE A 28 -3.34 10.68 -22.61
N LYS A 29 -3.76 11.40 -23.65
CA LYS A 29 -5.16 11.69 -23.94
C LYS A 29 -5.34 11.82 -25.45
N GLY A 30 -6.03 10.84 -26.05
CA GLY A 30 -6.18 10.77 -27.51
C GLY A 30 -4.83 10.75 -28.21
N ASP A 31 -4.70 11.57 -29.26
CA ASP A 31 -3.52 11.70 -30.12
C ASP A 31 -2.36 12.50 -29.48
N ARG A 32 -2.39 12.74 -28.16
CA ARG A 32 -1.43 13.61 -27.46
C ARG A 32 -0.91 12.99 -26.16
N TYR A 33 0.30 13.40 -25.81
CA TYR A 33 0.92 13.10 -24.53
C TYR A 33 1.51 14.34 -23.86
N TRP A 34 1.58 14.27 -22.53
CA TRP A 34 2.20 15.23 -21.64
C TRP A 34 3.33 14.51 -20.89
N LEU A 35 4.46 15.19 -20.74
CA LEU A 35 5.57 14.71 -19.92
C LEU A 35 5.75 15.62 -18.71
N PHE A 36 5.73 15.05 -17.52
CA PHE A 36 5.94 15.75 -16.26
C PHE A 36 7.20 15.26 -15.56
N ARG A 37 7.89 16.20 -14.91
CA ARG A 37 8.96 15.93 -13.96
C ARG A 37 8.44 16.33 -12.58
N GLU A 38 8.34 15.36 -11.67
CA GLU A 38 7.56 15.53 -10.43
C GLU A 38 6.14 16.04 -10.77
N ALA A 39 5.72 17.20 -10.26
CA ALA A 39 4.43 17.84 -10.59
C ALA A 39 4.51 18.92 -11.68
N ASN A 40 5.68 19.14 -12.30
CA ASN A 40 5.91 20.21 -13.29
C ASN A 40 5.81 19.68 -14.72
N LEU A 41 5.01 20.35 -15.56
CA LEU A 41 4.91 20.07 -16.99
C LEU A 41 6.22 20.47 -17.67
N GLU A 42 6.87 19.56 -18.41
CA GLU A 42 8.09 19.88 -19.13
C GLU A 42 7.80 20.89 -20.28
N PRO A 43 8.76 21.76 -20.64
CA PRO A 43 8.55 22.74 -21.72
C PRO A 43 8.23 22.08 -23.07
N GLY A 44 7.31 22.69 -23.82
CA GLY A 44 6.92 22.23 -25.16
C GLY A 44 5.82 21.15 -25.18
N TYR A 45 5.25 20.77 -24.04
CA TYR A 45 4.13 19.83 -23.97
C TYR A 45 2.76 20.53 -23.94
N PRO A 46 1.68 19.89 -24.44
CA PRO A 46 1.61 18.53 -25.01
C PRO A 46 2.19 18.39 -26.42
N GLN A 47 2.68 17.19 -26.71
CA GLN A 47 3.20 16.78 -28.02
C GLN A 47 2.27 15.72 -28.66
N PRO A 48 2.27 15.57 -30.00
CA PRO A 48 1.53 14.50 -30.67
C PRO A 48 2.06 13.12 -30.29
N LEU A 49 1.19 12.12 -30.12
CA LEU A 49 1.57 10.74 -29.81
C LEU A 49 2.51 10.15 -30.88
N ALA A 50 2.35 10.56 -32.14
CA ALA A 50 3.24 10.18 -33.24
C ALA A 50 4.71 10.64 -33.07
N SER A 51 5.00 11.65 -32.22
CA SER A 51 6.38 12.07 -31.90
C SER A 51 6.94 11.37 -30.65
N TYR A 52 6.15 10.54 -29.98
CA TYR A 52 6.58 9.80 -28.79
C TYR A 52 7.65 8.74 -29.12
N GLY A 53 7.40 8.03 -30.23
CA GLY A 53 8.23 6.95 -30.74
C GLY A 53 7.56 6.25 -31.92
N LEU A 54 8.31 5.41 -32.62
CA LEU A 54 7.84 4.71 -33.82
C LEU A 54 7.36 3.30 -33.47
N GLY A 55 6.37 2.77 -34.20
CA GLY A 55 5.91 1.38 -34.01
C GLY A 55 5.02 1.16 -32.78
N ILE A 56 4.28 2.18 -32.36
CA ILE A 56 3.26 2.14 -31.28
C ILE A 56 1.91 2.65 -31.83
N PRO A 57 0.80 2.57 -31.08
CA PRO A 57 -0.47 3.19 -31.49
C PRO A 57 -0.31 4.69 -31.76
N TYR A 58 -0.97 5.20 -32.78
CA TYR A 58 -0.87 6.61 -33.20
C TYR A 58 -2.09 7.46 -32.81
N ASP A 59 -3.22 6.82 -32.50
CA ASP A 59 -4.51 7.47 -32.20
C ASP A 59 -4.77 7.64 -30.69
N ARG A 60 -4.44 6.64 -29.86
CA ARG A 60 -4.56 6.69 -28.38
C ARG A 60 -3.85 5.52 -27.71
N ILE A 61 -3.67 5.59 -26.40
CA ILE A 61 -3.25 4.48 -25.54
C ILE A 61 -4.29 4.27 -24.44
N ASP A 62 -4.83 3.05 -24.30
CA ASP A 62 -5.83 2.69 -23.28
C ASP A 62 -5.18 2.35 -21.92
N THR A 63 -3.94 1.85 -21.93
CA THR A 63 -3.14 1.55 -20.73
C THR A 63 -1.66 1.55 -21.08
N ALA A 64 -0.83 2.07 -20.18
CA ALA A 64 0.63 2.04 -20.27
C ALA A 64 1.21 1.52 -18.95
N ILE A 65 2.33 0.80 -19.01
CA ILE A 65 3.09 0.37 -17.83
C ILE A 65 4.57 0.21 -18.19
N TRP A 66 5.47 0.71 -17.35
CA TRP A 66 6.88 0.34 -17.38
C TRP A 66 7.04 -1.03 -16.73
N TRP A 67 7.51 -2.03 -17.48
CA TRP A 67 7.62 -3.40 -17.00
C TRP A 67 9.08 -3.74 -16.67
N GLU A 68 9.46 -3.37 -15.44
CA GLU A 68 10.79 -3.53 -14.85
C GLU A 68 11.47 -4.88 -15.15
N PRO A 69 10.80 -6.06 -15.06
CA PRO A 69 11.44 -7.36 -15.33
C PRO A 69 12.05 -7.51 -16.74
N THR A 70 11.65 -6.66 -17.68
CA THR A 70 12.21 -6.65 -19.05
C THR A 70 12.88 -5.35 -19.46
N GLY A 71 12.76 -4.27 -18.67
CA GLY A 71 13.20 -2.94 -19.09
C GLY A 71 12.50 -2.41 -20.34
N HIS A 72 11.21 -2.69 -20.52
CA HIS A 72 10.40 -2.19 -21.64
C HIS A 72 9.07 -1.60 -21.16
N THR A 73 8.58 -0.58 -21.85
CA THR A 73 7.20 -0.07 -21.67
C THR A 73 6.23 -0.93 -22.46
N PHE A 74 5.10 -1.28 -21.86
CA PHE A 74 4.02 -2.01 -22.52
C PHE A 74 2.82 -1.09 -22.69
N PHE A 75 2.42 -0.88 -23.94
CA PHE A 75 1.20 -0.14 -24.29
C PHE A 75 0.11 -1.12 -24.68
N PHE A 76 -1.10 -0.90 -24.18
CA PHE A 76 -2.27 -1.70 -24.49
C PHE A 76 -3.32 -0.81 -25.16
N GLN A 77 -3.98 -1.36 -26.17
CA GLN A 77 -5.10 -0.75 -26.88
C GLN A 77 -6.00 -1.89 -27.39
N GLU A 78 -7.28 -1.82 -27.05
CA GLU A 78 -8.28 -2.81 -27.51
C GLU A 78 -7.89 -4.28 -27.22
N ASP A 79 -7.72 -5.12 -28.25
CA ASP A 79 -7.35 -6.54 -28.14
C ASP A 79 -5.82 -6.78 -28.18
N ARG A 80 -5.01 -5.72 -28.20
CA ARG A 80 -3.58 -5.75 -28.54
C ARG A 80 -2.69 -5.05 -27.53
N TYR A 81 -1.42 -5.45 -27.57
CA TYR A 81 -0.36 -4.78 -26.84
C TYR A 81 0.92 -4.66 -27.67
N TRP A 82 1.70 -3.63 -27.37
CA TRP A 82 2.99 -3.29 -27.96
C TRP A 82 4.05 -3.33 -26.87
N ARG A 83 5.26 -3.79 -27.20
CA ARG A 83 6.44 -3.64 -26.36
C ARG A 83 7.31 -2.54 -26.95
N PHE A 84 7.65 -1.54 -26.12
CA PHE A 84 8.34 -0.32 -26.50
C PHE A 84 9.65 -0.19 -25.72
N ASN A 85 10.72 0.07 -26.45
CA ASN A 85 12.04 0.33 -25.91
C ASN A 85 12.23 1.86 -25.77
N GLU A 86 12.31 2.34 -24.53
CA GLU A 86 12.42 3.78 -24.22
C GLU A 86 13.73 4.41 -24.71
N GLU A 87 14.83 3.63 -24.76
CA GLU A 87 16.16 4.12 -25.16
C GLU A 87 16.24 4.41 -26.66
N THR A 88 15.66 3.53 -27.49
CA THR A 88 15.63 3.66 -28.96
C THR A 88 14.39 4.41 -29.45
N GLN A 89 13.44 4.71 -28.55
CA GLN A 89 12.11 5.26 -28.83
C GLN A 89 11.35 4.49 -29.91
N ARG A 90 11.41 3.15 -29.87
CA ARG A 90 10.83 2.26 -30.89
C ARG A 90 10.07 1.09 -30.27
N GLY A 91 8.96 0.74 -30.90
CA GLY A 91 8.25 -0.51 -30.70
C GLY A 91 8.99 -1.66 -31.37
N ASP A 92 9.02 -2.81 -30.69
CA ASP A 92 9.81 -3.96 -31.12
C ASP A 92 9.22 -4.65 -32.37
N PRO A 93 10.07 -5.25 -33.23
CA PRO A 93 9.61 -6.08 -34.35
C PRO A 93 8.71 -7.24 -33.88
N GLY A 94 7.63 -7.49 -34.63
CA GLY A 94 6.67 -8.56 -34.32
C GLY A 94 5.63 -8.19 -33.26
N TYR A 95 5.49 -6.89 -32.94
CA TYR A 95 4.35 -6.30 -32.24
C TYR A 95 3.49 -5.48 -33.23
N PRO A 96 2.18 -5.25 -32.95
CA PRO A 96 1.44 -5.68 -31.77
C PRO A 96 1.20 -7.19 -31.69
N LYS A 97 1.09 -7.69 -30.45
CA LYS A 97 0.66 -9.06 -30.13
C LYS A 97 -0.74 -9.02 -29.49
N PRO A 98 -1.54 -10.09 -29.59
CA PRO A 98 -2.85 -10.14 -28.95
C PRO A 98 -2.70 -10.17 -27.42
N ILE A 99 -3.58 -9.48 -26.70
CA ILE A 99 -3.58 -9.43 -25.23
C ILE A 99 -3.82 -10.80 -24.58
N SER A 100 -4.31 -11.80 -25.32
CA SER A 100 -4.47 -13.19 -24.86
C SER A 100 -3.17 -13.86 -24.37
N ILE A 101 -1.99 -13.33 -24.73
CA ILE A 101 -0.71 -13.73 -24.13
C ILE A 101 -0.67 -13.45 -22.62
N TRP A 102 -1.34 -12.39 -22.17
CA TRP A 102 -1.56 -12.07 -20.76
C TRP A 102 -2.74 -12.89 -20.24
N GLN A 103 -2.52 -14.20 -20.02
CA GLN A 103 -3.60 -15.17 -19.79
C GLN A 103 -4.50 -14.75 -18.63
N GLY A 104 -5.81 -14.59 -18.91
CA GLY A 104 -6.82 -14.18 -17.92
C GLY A 104 -6.99 -12.67 -17.73
N ILE A 105 -6.20 -11.82 -18.38
CA ILE A 105 -6.39 -10.37 -18.38
C ILE A 105 -7.48 -9.99 -19.42
N PRO A 106 -8.42 -9.09 -19.08
CA PRO A 106 -9.46 -8.67 -20.00
C PRO A 106 -8.91 -7.78 -21.12
N VAL A 107 -9.51 -7.87 -22.31
CA VAL A 107 -9.28 -6.91 -23.41
C VAL A 107 -9.52 -5.47 -22.96
N SER A 108 -8.77 -4.49 -23.48
CA SER A 108 -8.80 -3.06 -23.10
C SER A 108 -8.90 -2.86 -21.58
N PRO A 109 -7.82 -3.13 -20.82
CA PRO A 109 -7.70 -2.63 -19.45
C PRO A 109 -7.72 -1.08 -19.45
N LYS A 110 -8.02 -0.49 -18.29
CA LYS A 110 -8.03 0.98 -18.08
C LYS A 110 -6.82 1.49 -17.30
N GLY A 111 -6.02 0.59 -16.75
CA GLY A 111 -4.66 0.88 -16.31
C GLY A 111 -3.99 -0.36 -15.75
N ALA A 112 -2.68 -0.27 -15.57
CA ALA A 112 -1.87 -1.31 -14.97
C ALA A 112 -0.74 -0.71 -14.12
N PHE A 113 -0.31 -1.41 -13.08
CA PHE A 113 0.84 -1.04 -12.24
C PHE A 113 1.50 -2.29 -11.65
N LEU A 114 2.79 -2.19 -11.32
CA LEU A 114 3.55 -3.28 -10.69
C LEU A 114 3.32 -3.32 -9.17
N SER A 115 3.54 -4.50 -8.58
CA SER A 115 3.83 -4.62 -7.15
C SER A 115 5.22 -4.06 -6.81
N ASN A 116 5.46 -3.71 -5.55
CA ASN A 116 6.73 -3.13 -5.08
C ASN A 116 7.96 -4.03 -5.30
N ASP A 117 7.75 -5.34 -5.47
CA ASP A 117 8.75 -6.38 -5.74
C ASP A 117 8.80 -6.78 -7.23
N ALA A 118 8.05 -6.09 -8.10
CA ALA A 118 7.84 -6.40 -9.51
C ALA A 118 7.38 -7.84 -9.84
N ALA A 119 7.04 -8.66 -8.85
CA ALA A 119 6.61 -10.05 -9.03
C ALA A 119 5.19 -10.18 -9.63
N TYR A 120 4.35 -9.16 -9.45
CA TYR A 120 2.98 -9.15 -9.95
C TYR A 120 2.65 -7.85 -10.68
N THR A 121 1.82 -7.95 -11.73
CA THR A 121 1.19 -6.79 -12.36
C THR A 121 -0.30 -6.75 -12.03
N TYR A 122 -0.77 -5.62 -11.52
CA TYR A 122 -2.20 -5.39 -11.29
C TYR A 122 -2.80 -4.65 -12.48
N PHE A 123 -3.78 -5.25 -13.14
CA PHE A 123 -4.59 -4.60 -14.18
C PHE A 123 -5.95 -4.23 -13.60
N TYR A 124 -6.53 -3.09 -14.01
CA TYR A 124 -7.90 -2.73 -13.63
C TYR A 124 -8.79 -2.40 -14.83
N LYS A 125 -10.09 -2.64 -14.68
CA LYS A 125 -11.13 -2.32 -15.66
C LYS A 125 -12.48 -2.20 -14.96
N GLY A 126 -13.11 -1.02 -15.06
CA GLY A 126 -14.33 -0.71 -14.31
C GLY A 126 -14.11 -0.82 -12.80
N THR A 127 -15.02 -1.48 -12.08
CA THR A 127 -14.94 -1.69 -10.63
C THR A 127 -14.09 -2.90 -10.21
N LYS A 128 -13.39 -3.54 -11.16
CA LYS A 128 -12.64 -4.78 -10.94
C LYS A 128 -11.15 -4.62 -11.21
N TYR A 129 -10.34 -5.42 -10.52
CA TYR A 129 -8.93 -5.58 -10.78
C TYR A 129 -8.49 -7.05 -10.82
N TRP A 130 -7.43 -7.32 -11.56
CA TRP A 130 -6.83 -8.62 -11.81
C TRP A 130 -5.38 -8.58 -11.34
N LYS A 131 -4.96 -9.59 -10.57
CA LYS A 131 -3.54 -9.81 -10.22
C LYS A 131 -2.94 -10.79 -11.23
N PHE A 132 -1.90 -10.36 -11.92
CA PHE A 132 -1.14 -11.16 -12.87
C PHE A 132 0.18 -11.60 -12.24
N ASP A 133 0.51 -12.88 -12.36
CA ASP A 133 1.79 -13.48 -11.96
C ASP A 133 2.77 -13.32 -13.13
N ASN A 134 3.83 -12.53 -12.93
CA ASN A 134 4.79 -12.17 -13.98
C ASN A 134 5.70 -13.35 -14.35
N GLU A 135 5.96 -14.29 -13.43
CA GLU A 135 6.78 -15.47 -13.69
C GLU A 135 5.97 -16.54 -14.45
N ARG A 136 4.73 -16.79 -14.02
CA ARG A 136 3.85 -17.80 -14.62
C ARG A 136 3.07 -17.31 -15.85
N MET A 137 3.18 -16.01 -16.18
CA MET A 137 2.50 -15.36 -17.30
C MET A 137 0.97 -15.61 -17.32
N ARG A 138 0.33 -15.57 -16.14
CA ARG A 138 -1.11 -15.80 -15.99
C ARG A 138 -1.73 -15.05 -14.82
N MET A 139 -3.04 -14.83 -14.89
CA MET A 139 -3.85 -14.33 -13.78
C MET A 139 -3.80 -15.29 -12.58
N GLU A 140 -3.66 -14.76 -11.38
CA GLU A 140 -3.71 -15.54 -10.14
C GLU A 140 -5.14 -16.03 -9.84
N PRO A 141 -5.31 -17.24 -9.25
CA PRO A 141 -6.61 -17.73 -8.83
C PRO A 141 -7.33 -16.80 -7.84
N GLY A 142 -8.66 -16.75 -7.91
CA GLY A 142 -9.47 -15.90 -7.03
C GLY A 142 -9.53 -14.42 -7.44
N TYR A 143 -9.13 -14.10 -8.67
CA TYR A 143 -9.35 -12.81 -9.34
C TYR A 143 -10.36 -12.98 -10.49
N PRO A 144 -11.02 -11.88 -10.94
CA PRO A 144 -10.92 -10.51 -10.45
C PRO A 144 -11.58 -10.25 -9.09
N LYS A 145 -11.09 -9.21 -8.40
CA LYS A 145 -11.65 -8.69 -7.14
C LYS A 145 -12.11 -7.23 -7.29
N SER A 146 -12.80 -6.70 -6.28
CA SER A 146 -13.33 -5.32 -6.30
C SER A 146 -12.23 -4.31 -5.96
N ILE A 147 -11.91 -3.42 -6.90
CA ILE A 147 -10.92 -2.35 -6.65
C ILE A 147 -11.47 -1.32 -5.65
N LEU A 148 -12.79 -1.13 -5.62
CA LEU A 148 -13.45 -0.21 -4.68
C LEU A 148 -13.28 -0.68 -3.23
N ARG A 149 -13.43 -1.99 -2.98
CA ARG A 149 -13.27 -2.56 -1.65
C ARG A 149 -11.79 -2.65 -1.25
N ASP A 150 -10.95 -3.20 -2.12
CA ASP A 150 -9.59 -3.64 -1.76
C ASP A 150 -8.54 -2.51 -1.88
N PHE A 151 -8.77 -1.49 -2.72
CA PHE A 151 -7.86 -0.32 -2.87
C PHE A 151 -8.47 0.99 -2.37
N MET A 152 -9.74 1.25 -2.67
CA MET A 152 -10.39 2.52 -2.29
C MET A 152 -11.01 2.50 -0.88
N GLY A 153 -10.95 1.36 -0.18
CA GLY A 153 -11.44 1.19 1.19
C GLY A 153 -12.96 1.27 1.34
N CYS A 154 -13.72 1.17 0.25
CA CYS A 154 -15.17 1.31 0.27
C CYS A 154 -15.80 0.01 0.80
N GLN A 155 -16.23 0.02 2.05
CA GLN A 155 -17.01 -1.06 2.65
C GLN A 155 -18.45 -1.04 2.10
N GLU A 156 -18.96 -2.19 1.67
CA GLU A 156 -20.40 -2.36 1.45
C GLU A 156 -21.07 -2.42 2.82
N TYR A 157 -21.63 -1.28 3.26
CA TYR A 157 -22.59 -1.25 4.36
C TYR A 157 -23.87 -1.98 3.92
N VAL A 158 -23.86 -3.30 4.07
CA VAL A 158 -25.08 -4.10 4.11
C VAL A 158 -25.73 -3.82 5.46
N GLU A 159 -26.53 -2.75 5.53
CA GLU A 159 -27.42 -2.47 6.65
C GLU A 159 -28.28 -3.72 6.94
N PRO A 160 -28.11 -4.40 8.09
CA PRO A 160 -28.93 -5.54 8.46
C PRO A 160 -30.25 -5.03 9.06
N GLY A 161 -31.03 -4.32 8.23
CA GLY A 161 -32.25 -3.62 8.65
C GLY A 161 -33.37 -3.76 7.61
N PRO A 162 -34.62 -4.06 8.02
CA PRO A 162 -35.76 -4.06 7.12
C PRO A 162 -35.92 -2.69 6.44
N ARG A 163 -36.13 -2.69 5.11
CA ARG A 163 -36.23 -1.48 4.27
C ARG A 163 -37.52 -0.66 4.48
N TRP A 164 -38.31 -1.00 5.51
CA TRP A 164 -39.65 -0.49 5.73
C TRP A 164 -39.79 -0.03 7.17
N PRO A 165 -40.36 1.17 7.44
CA PRO A 165 -40.78 1.56 8.77
C PRO A 165 -41.78 0.52 9.32
N ASP A 166 -41.65 0.18 10.60
CA ASP A 166 -42.59 -0.69 11.26
C ASP A 166 -43.98 -0.02 11.33
N VAL A 167 -44.90 -0.50 10.50
CA VAL A 167 -46.28 -0.01 10.42
C VAL A 167 -47.13 -0.37 11.64
N ALA A 168 -46.62 -1.19 12.57
CA ALA A 168 -47.27 -1.49 13.84
C ALA A 168 -46.93 -0.49 14.96
N ARG A 169 -46.03 0.48 14.74
CA ARG A 169 -45.71 1.49 15.76
C ARG A 169 -46.91 2.43 16.00
N PRO A 170 -47.43 2.54 17.23
CA PRO A 170 -48.50 3.49 17.54
C PRO A 170 -48.05 4.95 17.27
N PRO A 171 -49.00 5.86 16.98
CA PRO A 171 -48.69 7.28 16.86
C PRO A 171 -47.98 7.82 18.11
N PHE A 172 -47.04 8.74 17.91
CA PHE A 172 -46.37 9.45 18.99
C PHE A 172 -47.40 10.22 19.83
N ASN A 173 -47.61 9.82 21.09
CA ASN A 173 -48.48 10.51 22.03
C ASN A 173 -47.66 11.55 22.83
N PRO A 174 -47.87 12.86 22.62
CA PRO A 174 -47.05 13.90 23.26
C PRO A 174 -47.33 14.06 24.77
N ASP A 175 -48.47 13.55 25.27
CA ASP A 175 -48.94 13.78 26.65
C ASP A 175 -48.71 12.57 27.59
N GLY A 176 -47.83 11.64 27.21
CA GLY A 176 -47.46 10.48 28.02
C GLY A 176 -46.54 10.85 29.21
N GLY A 177 -47.15 11.19 30.34
CA GLY A 177 -46.42 11.51 31.58
C GLY A 177 -45.51 10.37 32.08
N ALA A 178 -44.38 10.74 32.68
CA ALA A 178 -43.42 9.80 33.25
C ALA A 178 -43.86 9.28 34.63
N GLU A 179 -43.69 7.98 34.88
CA GLU A 179 -43.63 7.41 36.24
C GLU A 179 -42.48 6.39 36.38
N PRO A 180 -41.99 6.13 37.60
CA PRO A 180 -40.64 5.58 37.84
C PRO A 180 -40.62 4.06 38.10
N GLY A 181 -39.42 3.52 38.26
CA GLY A 181 -39.17 2.07 38.19
C GLY A 181 -39.35 1.24 39.46
N ALA A 182 -39.26 -0.07 39.26
CA ALA A 182 -38.96 -1.14 40.22
C ALA A 182 -38.11 -2.18 39.44
N GLY A 183 -37.14 -2.90 40.01
CA GLY A 183 -36.95 -3.26 41.42
C GLY A 183 -37.33 -4.73 41.59
N GLY A 184 -36.33 -5.64 41.64
CA GLY A 184 -36.57 -7.09 41.66
C GLY A 184 -35.28 -7.92 41.65
N ASP A 185 -34.70 -8.12 42.84
CA ASP A 185 -33.58 -9.02 43.11
C ASP A 185 -34.00 -10.50 43.26
N SER A 186 -33.03 -11.36 43.62
CA SER A 186 -33.10 -12.76 44.09
C SER A 186 -33.01 -13.87 43.03
N GLN A 187 -32.30 -14.99 43.24
CA GLN A 187 -31.31 -15.38 44.28
C GLN A 187 -30.45 -16.55 43.70
N GLU A 188 -29.12 -16.54 43.86
CA GLU A 188 -28.30 -17.37 44.78
C GLU A 188 -28.04 -18.85 44.42
N GLY A 189 -26.87 -19.35 44.85
CA GLY A 189 -26.42 -20.74 44.80
C GLY A 189 -25.34 -21.03 43.74
N ASP A 190 -24.11 -21.45 44.07
CA ASP A 190 -23.53 -21.67 45.41
C ASP A 190 -21.97 -21.64 45.38
N GLU A 191 -21.37 -21.56 46.57
CA GLU A 191 -19.96 -21.63 47.01
C GLU A 191 -19.01 -22.51 46.16
N GLY A 192 -17.69 -22.30 46.07
CA GLY A 192 -16.64 -22.02 47.07
C GLY A 192 -15.45 -22.97 46.75
N HIS A 193 -14.17 -22.77 47.09
CA HIS A 193 -13.56 -22.11 48.24
C HIS A 193 -12.12 -21.59 47.93
N GLU A 194 -11.62 -20.80 48.88
CA GLU A 194 -10.27 -20.27 49.17
C GLU A 194 -9.05 -21.20 48.86
N ALA A 195 -7.79 -20.80 48.65
CA ALA A 195 -6.94 -19.59 48.85
C ALA A 195 -5.78 -19.77 49.88
N GLY A 196 -4.54 -19.96 49.39
CA GLY A 196 -3.28 -19.64 50.08
C GLY A 196 -2.73 -20.62 51.16
N PRO A 197 -1.65 -20.26 51.88
CA PRO A 197 -0.28 -20.08 51.33
C PRO A 197 0.86 -20.65 52.23
N GLY A 198 2.13 -20.52 51.82
CA GLY A 198 3.37 -20.76 52.63
C GLY A 198 4.38 -21.72 51.96
N THR A 199 5.70 -21.53 51.78
CA THR A 199 6.88 -20.93 52.50
C THR A 199 7.79 -21.96 53.18
N GLY A 200 9.12 -21.83 52.98
CA GLY A 200 10.21 -22.63 53.62
C GLY A 200 10.95 -23.53 52.60
N GLU A 201 12.16 -23.22 52.12
CA GLU A 201 13.51 -23.26 52.75
C GLU A 201 14.08 -24.67 53.01
N GLY A 202 15.32 -24.91 52.55
CA GLY A 202 16.10 -26.15 52.74
C GLY A 202 17.42 -26.13 51.96
N ASP A 203 18.56 -26.23 52.68
CA ASP A 203 19.93 -25.95 52.22
C ASP A 203 20.82 -27.21 52.00
N SER A 204 22.03 -27.01 51.43
CA SER A 204 23.21 -27.92 51.36
C SER A 204 23.13 -29.10 50.37
N GLY A 205 24.20 -29.66 49.76
CA GLY A 205 25.66 -29.42 49.73
C GLY A 205 26.40 -30.64 49.09
N ALA A 206 27.71 -30.74 48.83
CA ALA A 206 28.83 -29.77 48.70
C ALA A 206 30.12 -30.51 48.19
N GLY A 207 30.97 -29.89 47.34
CA GLY A 207 32.30 -30.42 46.93
C GLY A 207 32.76 -29.98 45.51
N LYS A 208 33.89 -29.28 45.32
CA LYS A 208 35.32 -29.69 45.38
C LYS A 208 35.87 -30.27 44.05
N ASP A 209 37.08 -29.98 43.56
CA ASP A 209 38.12 -28.97 43.92
C ASP A 209 39.23 -28.91 42.83
N GLY A 210 40.05 -27.84 42.81
CA GLY A 210 41.44 -27.84 42.28
C GLY A 210 41.72 -27.46 40.81
N GLY A 211 42.79 -26.65 40.54
CA GLY A 211 43.25 -26.40 39.16
C GLY A 211 44.37 -25.39 38.80
N SER A 212 44.92 -24.58 39.71
CA SER A 212 46.19 -23.79 39.60
C SER A 212 46.58 -22.90 38.38
N ARG A 213 46.81 -21.61 38.70
CA ARG A 213 47.92 -20.70 38.27
C ARG A 213 48.15 -20.35 36.78
N VAL A 214 47.86 -19.07 36.45
CA VAL A 214 48.85 -18.10 35.94
C VAL A 214 48.58 -16.75 36.64
N VAL A 215 49.63 -15.99 36.99
CA VAL A 215 49.51 -14.64 37.59
C VAL A 215 50.45 -13.69 36.82
N VAL A 216 50.12 -12.39 36.86
CA VAL A 216 50.86 -11.21 36.33
C VAL A 216 50.54 -10.81 34.88
N GLN A 217 49.36 -10.19 34.70
CA GLN A 217 49.22 -8.88 34.03
C GLN A 217 47.80 -8.28 34.20
N MET A 218 47.26 -8.29 35.44
CA MET A 218 45.82 -8.10 35.67
C MET A 218 45.40 -6.74 36.26
N GLU A 219 46.32 -5.81 36.51
CA GLU A 219 45.95 -4.47 37.00
C GLU A 219 45.59 -3.50 35.87
N GLU A 220 46.39 -3.44 34.80
CA GLU A 220 46.16 -2.51 33.69
C GLU A 220 45.01 -2.96 32.77
N VAL A 221 44.88 -4.26 32.52
CA VAL A 221 43.76 -4.85 31.78
C VAL A 221 42.44 -4.67 32.54
N THR A 222 42.38 -4.96 33.85
CA THR A 222 41.12 -4.79 34.61
C THR A 222 40.73 -3.32 34.71
N ARG A 223 41.70 -2.39 34.83
CA ARG A 223 41.42 -0.95 34.84
C ARG A 223 40.87 -0.45 33.50
N THR A 224 41.46 -0.89 32.38
CA THR A 224 40.98 -0.54 31.04
C THR A 224 39.63 -1.18 30.72
N VAL A 225 39.43 -2.46 31.06
CA VAL A 225 38.13 -3.16 30.91
C VAL A 225 37.04 -2.49 31.74
N ASN A 226 37.30 -2.12 33.00
CA ASN A 226 36.34 -1.39 33.82
C ASN A 226 36.04 0.01 33.24
N MET A 227 37.05 0.73 32.74
CA MET A 227 36.84 2.03 32.10
C MET A 227 36.02 1.90 30.81
N VAL A 228 36.25 0.86 30.01
CA VAL A 228 35.45 0.53 28.81
C VAL A 228 34.01 0.16 29.20
N MET A 229 33.81 -0.69 30.20
CA MET A 229 32.48 -1.10 30.68
C MET A 229 31.67 0.04 31.31
N VAL A 230 32.34 1.07 31.86
CA VAL A 230 31.67 2.25 32.42
C VAL A 230 31.43 3.35 31.38
N LEU A 231 32.29 3.50 30.36
CA LEU A 231 32.16 4.58 29.37
C LEU A 231 31.42 4.17 28.09
N VAL A 232 31.65 2.96 27.58
CA VAL A 232 31.12 2.55 26.26
C VAL A 232 29.60 2.31 26.28
N PRO A 233 29.01 1.58 27.25
CA PRO A 233 27.55 1.41 27.31
C PRO A 233 26.74 2.73 27.38
N PRO A 234 27.05 3.73 28.24
CA PRO A 234 26.31 4.98 28.23
C PRO A 234 26.55 5.82 26.97
N LEU A 235 27.75 5.78 26.36
CA LEU A 235 27.99 6.42 25.07
C LEU A 235 27.14 5.79 23.94
N LEU A 236 27.06 4.46 23.89
CA LEU A 236 26.21 3.75 22.92
C LEU A 236 24.72 4.03 23.14
N LEU A 237 24.25 4.05 24.39
CA LEU A 237 22.87 4.43 24.72
C LEU A 237 22.56 5.88 24.31
N LEU A 238 23.49 6.82 24.55
CA LEU A 238 23.32 8.22 24.16
C LEU A 238 23.25 8.38 22.63
N LEU A 239 24.12 7.68 21.88
CA LEU A 239 24.05 7.64 20.41
C LEU A 239 22.76 7.02 19.90
N PHE A 240 22.26 5.96 20.55
CA PHE A 240 20.98 5.32 20.20
C PHE A 240 19.79 6.26 20.44
N ILE A 241 19.76 6.97 21.57
CA ILE A 241 18.74 7.99 21.88
C ILE A 241 18.78 9.15 20.88
N LEU A 242 19.97 9.60 20.47
CA LEU A 242 20.10 10.62 19.41
C LEU A 242 19.60 10.10 18.05
N GLY A 243 19.87 8.83 17.71
CA GLY A 243 19.33 8.19 16.51
C GLY A 243 17.80 8.09 16.51
N LEU A 244 17.20 7.68 17.64
CA LEU A 244 15.75 7.61 17.79
C LEU A 244 15.09 8.99 17.75
N THR A 245 15.64 9.99 18.42
CA THR A 245 15.08 11.36 18.37
C THR A 245 15.23 11.97 16.98
N TYR A 246 16.33 11.74 16.26
CA TYR A 246 16.48 12.12 14.86
C TYR A 246 15.43 11.44 13.95
N ALA A 247 15.20 10.12 14.14
CA ALA A 247 14.19 9.38 13.39
C ALA A 247 12.77 9.93 13.66
N LEU A 248 12.42 10.19 14.92
CA LEU A 248 11.13 10.80 15.28
C LEU A 248 10.97 12.20 14.66
N VAL A 249 12.01 13.04 14.68
CA VAL A 249 12.00 14.36 14.02
C VAL A 249 11.87 14.22 12.49
N GLN A 250 12.50 13.23 11.87
CA GLN A 250 12.33 12.91 10.45
C GLN A 250 10.89 12.47 10.14
N MET A 251 10.26 11.64 10.96
CA MET A 251 8.86 11.23 10.76
C MET A 251 7.88 12.40 10.96
N GLN A 252 8.12 13.27 11.95
CA GLN A 252 7.35 14.50 12.15
C GLN A 252 7.52 15.47 10.96
N ARG A 253 8.74 15.62 10.40
CA ARG A 253 9.00 16.46 9.23
C ARG A 253 8.43 15.90 7.93
N LYS A 254 8.38 14.58 7.75
CA LYS A 254 7.82 13.94 6.54
C LYS A 254 6.29 13.95 6.52
N GLY A 255 5.65 14.25 7.65
CA GLY A 255 4.20 14.36 7.78
C GLY A 255 3.52 12.98 7.80
N ALA A 256 2.42 12.88 8.56
CA ALA A 256 1.59 11.69 8.50
C ALA A 256 0.97 11.54 7.09
N PRO A 257 0.87 10.33 6.53
CA PRO A 257 0.16 10.09 5.28
C PRO A 257 -1.30 10.47 5.47
N ARG A 258 -1.72 11.61 4.90
CA ARG A 258 -3.11 12.07 4.94
C ARG A 258 -3.94 11.16 4.04
N MET A 259 -4.55 10.15 4.65
CA MET A 259 -5.52 9.27 4.00
C MET A 259 -6.76 10.10 3.61
N LEU A 260 -6.81 10.53 2.35
CA LEU A 260 -7.91 11.36 1.83
C LEU A 260 -9.08 10.47 1.42
N LEU A 261 -10.10 10.42 2.28
CA LEU A 261 -11.42 9.88 1.99
C LEU A 261 -12.05 10.57 0.76
N TYR A 262 -12.20 9.84 -0.35
CA TYR A 262 -12.97 10.33 -1.50
C TYR A 262 -13.73 9.23 -2.28
N CYS A 263 -14.26 8.21 -1.59
CA CYS A 263 -15.12 7.21 -2.23
C CYS A 263 -16.57 7.71 -2.41
N LYS A 264 -16.83 8.58 -3.41
CA LYS A 264 -18.18 8.66 -4.05
C LYS A 264 -18.33 9.39 -5.39
N ARG A 265 -17.39 10.19 -5.89
CA ARG A 265 -17.67 11.11 -7.04
C ARG A 265 -16.58 11.24 -8.11
N SER A 266 -15.73 10.23 -8.34
CA SER A 266 -14.60 10.36 -9.29
C SER A 266 -14.53 9.32 -10.41
N LEU A 267 -15.51 8.41 -10.55
CA LEU A 267 -15.47 7.32 -11.55
C LEU A 267 -16.59 7.36 -12.61
N GLN A 268 -17.53 8.30 -12.54
CA GLN A 268 -18.60 8.46 -13.54
C GLN A 268 -18.33 9.56 -14.58
N GLU A 269 -17.23 10.31 -14.46
CA GLU A 269 -16.80 11.31 -15.46
C GLU A 269 -15.71 10.74 -16.41
N TRP A 270 -15.31 9.48 -16.23
CA TRP A 270 -14.16 8.83 -16.90
C TRP A 270 -14.57 7.67 -17.82
N VAL A 271 -15.78 7.74 -18.40
CA VAL A 271 -16.37 6.74 -19.32
C VAL A 271 -16.85 7.44 -20.58
#